data_AF-A0A2V9PCD8-F1
#
_entry.id   AF-A0A2V9PCD8-F1
#
_cell.length_a   1.000
_cell.length_b   1.000
_cell.length_c   1.000
_cell.angle_alpha   90.00
_cell.angle_beta   90.00
_cell.angle_gamma   90.00
#
_symmetry.space_group_name_H-M   'P 1'
#
loop_
_entity.id
_entity.type
_entity.pdbx_description
1 polymer ?
#
loop_
_entity_poly.entity_id
_entity_poly.type
_entity_poly.pdbx_seq_one_letter_code
_entity_poly.pdbx_strand_id
1 'polypeptide(L)'
;MKRVIIVFSLCVIGVRSVAATQNETWHRCGVRHDQMPQRVFADPEGKKDWKEYGTLKEVPTLANDAGKYAGLLPGVDGNSLIVTEEPGEDFTAYTYYCFDKKGHLVQLRFEVQTAWGWGFREEGPIVNRHVSFRGIEFFDTKTEESCRNPGLTQMKFLRT
;
A
#
# COMPACT_ATOMS: atom_id res chain seq x y z
N MET A 1 -20.23 53.07 -37.53
CA MET A 1 -20.35 52.61 -36.14
C MET A 1 -20.06 51.11 -36.11
N LYS A 2 -18.90 50.68 -35.60
CA LYS A 2 -18.49 49.26 -35.55
C LYS A 2 -18.88 48.68 -34.18
N ARG A 3 -19.70 47.63 -34.16
CA ARG A 3 -20.07 46.89 -32.94
C ARG A 3 -19.01 45.81 -32.68
N VAL A 4 -18.38 45.86 -31.51
CA VAL A 4 -17.42 44.85 -31.02
C VAL A 4 -18.23 43.84 -30.22
N ILE A 5 -18.19 42.56 -30.63
CA ILE A 5 -18.83 41.45 -29.91
C ILE A 5 -17.74 40.79 -29.06
N ILE A 6 -17.85 40.91 -27.73
CA ILE A 6 -16.97 40.25 -26.77
C ILE A 6 -17.58 38.88 -26.46
N VAL A 7 -16.93 37.82 -26.95
CA VAL A 7 -17.28 36.44 -26.62
C VAL A 7 -16.61 36.07 -25.30
N PHE A 8 -17.39 36.02 -24.22
CA PHE A 8 -16.95 35.47 -22.94
C PHE A 8 -16.87 33.94 -23.04
N SER A 9 -15.66 33.43 -23.22
CA SER A 9 -15.39 32.00 -23.14
C SER A 9 -15.39 31.58 -21.67
N LEU A 10 -16.47 30.93 -21.24
CA LEU A 10 -16.57 30.27 -19.94
C LEU A 10 -15.63 29.06 -19.93
N CYS A 11 -14.44 29.24 -19.33
CA CYS A 11 -13.61 28.12 -18.90
C CYS A 11 -14.36 27.34 -17.82
N VAL A 12 -15.03 26.26 -18.21
CA VAL A 12 -15.56 25.26 -17.29
C VAL A 12 -14.35 24.57 -16.67
N ILE A 13 -13.95 25.01 -15.47
CA ILE A 13 -12.93 24.33 -14.67
C ILE A 13 -13.58 23.04 -14.17
N GLY A 14 -13.46 21.97 -14.95
CA GLY A 14 -13.80 20.62 -14.52
C GLY A 14 -12.82 20.21 -13.42
N VAL A 15 -13.24 20.35 -12.16
CA VAL A 15 -12.57 19.70 -11.04
C VAL A 15 -12.76 18.20 -11.25
N ARG A 16 -11.74 17.54 -11.82
CA ARG A 16 -11.67 16.08 -11.79
C ARG A 16 -11.33 15.72 -10.36
N SER A 17 -12.34 15.33 -9.57
CA SER A 17 -12.11 14.56 -8.35
C SER A 17 -11.32 13.33 -8.76
N VAL A 18 -10.03 13.33 -8.46
CA VAL A 18 -9.22 12.10 -8.49
C VAL A 18 -9.75 11.31 -7.31
N ALA A 19 -10.70 10.41 -7.59
CA ALA A 19 -11.16 9.46 -6.59
C ALA A 19 -9.91 8.75 -6.06
N ALA A 20 -9.73 8.77 -4.73
CA ALA A 20 -8.67 8.04 -4.07
C ALA A 20 -8.64 6.63 -4.65
N THR A 21 -7.49 6.25 -5.24
CA THR A 21 -7.32 4.95 -5.87
C THR A 21 -7.50 3.91 -4.76
N GLN A 22 -8.70 3.33 -4.67
CA GLN A 22 -9.00 2.27 -3.71
C GLN A 22 -7.99 1.15 -3.92
N ASN A 23 -7.64 0.46 -2.84
CA ASN A 23 -6.55 -0.52 -2.79
C ASN A 23 -6.76 -1.67 -3.80
N GLU A 24 -6.25 -1.51 -5.03
CA GLU A 24 -6.55 -2.39 -6.17
C GLU A 24 -6.13 -3.84 -5.85
N THR A 25 -5.05 -3.98 -5.09
CA THR A 25 -4.53 -5.28 -4.65
C THR A 25 -5.51 -6.03 -3.75
N TRP A 26 -6.16 -5.38 -2.78
CA TRP A 26 -7.16 -6.03 -1.91
C TRP A 26 -8.39 -6.47 -2.69
N HIS A 27 -8.92 -5.60 -3.53
CA HIS A 27 -10.06 -5.91 -4.40
C HIS A 27 -9.75 -7.05 -5.36
N ARG A 28 -8.58 -7.02 -6.03
CA ARG A 28 -8.13 -8.10 -6.93
C ARG A 28 -7.96 -9.42 -6.19
N CYS A 29 -7.49 -9.38 -4.94
CA CYS A 29 -7.35 -10.58 -4.14
C CYS A 29 -8.67 -11.05 -3.50
N GLY A 30 -9.75 -10.29 -3.66
CA GLY A 30 -11.04 -10.65 -3.11
C GLY A 30 -11.09 -10.59 -1.59
N VAL A 31 -10.29 -9.72 -0.98
CA VAL A 31 -10.20 -9.52 0.47
C VAL A 31 -10.80 -8.18 0.84
N ARG A 32 -11.60 -8.13 1.91
CA ARG A 32 -12.14 -6.87 2.44
C ARG A 32 -11.10 -6.15 3.28
N HIS A 33 -11.04 -4.82 3.21
CA HIS A 33 -10.07 -4.02 3.95
C HIS A 33 -10.17 -4.19 5.49
N ASP A 34 -11.35 -4.49 6.01
CA ASP A 34 -11.60 -4.68 7.45
C ASP A 34 -11.47 -6.15 7.90
N GLN A 35 -11.05 -7.03 6.99
CA GLN A 35 -10.90 -8.44 7.30
C GLN A 35 -9.66 -8.67 8.18
N MET A 36 -9.86 -9.41 9.27
CA MET A 36 -8.74 -9.84 10.11
C MET A 36 -8.00 -11.02 9.48
N PRO A 37 -6.67 -11.09 9.66
CA PRO A 37 -5.88 -12.26 9.27
C PRO A 37 -6.38 -13.53 9.96
N GLN A 38 -6.47 -14.61 9.19
CA GLN A 38 -6.80 -15.95 9.71
C GLN A 38 -5.61 -16.57 10.44
N ARG A 39 -4.39 -16.29 9.96
CA ARG A 39 -3.13 -16.74 10.57
C ARG A 39 -2.21 -15.56 10.69
N VAL A 40 -1.53 -15.47 11.82
CA VAL A 40 -0.61 -14.39 12.14
C VAL A 40 0.73 -14.98 12.47
N PHE A 41 1.78 -14.47 11.84
CA PHE A 41 3.16 -14.83 12.12
C PHE A 41 3.95 -13.57 12.45
N ALA A 42 4.92 -13.69 13.35
CA ALA A 42 5.88 -12.62 13.57
C ALA A 42 7.24 -13.16 13.97
N ASP A 43 8.27 -12.38 13.66
CA ASP A 43 9.62 -12.45 14.20
C ASP A 43 9.89 -11.08 14.86
N PRO A 44 9.46 -10.88 16.12
CA PRO A 44 9.45 -9.54 16.72
C PRO A 44 10.84 -8.94 16.89
N GLU A 45 11.88 -9.76 16.98
CA GLU A 45 13.27 -9.31 17.22
C GLU A 45 14.17 -9.40 15.98
N GLY A 46 13.64 -9.85 14.83
CA GLY A 46 14.43 -10.03 13.61
C GLY A 46 15.49 -11.13 13.69
N LYS A 47 15.32 -12.08 14.62
CA LYS A 47 16.28 -13.17 14.87
C LYS A 47 16.02 -14.40 14.00
N LYS A 48 15.11 -14.28 13.02
CA LYS A 48 14.63 -15.35 12.14
C LYS A 48 13.87 -16.44 12.92
N ASP A 49 13.28 -16.09 14.06
CA ASP A 49 12.52 -16.99 14.94
C ASP A 49 11.01 -16.77 14.76
N TRP A 50 10.50 -17.11 13.57
CA TRP A 50 9.09 -16.93 13.23
C TRP A 50 8.18 -17.80 14.09
N LYS A 51 7.18 -17.17 14.72
CA LYS A 51 6.15 -17.84 15.52
C LYS A 51 4.77 -17.50 15.01
N GLU A 52 3.88 -18.48 15.07
CA GLU A 52 2.45 -18.27 14.82
C GLU A 52 1.78 -17.80 16.12
N TYR A 53 0.91 -16.79 16.00
CA TYR A 53 0.14 -16.20 17.08
C TYR A 53 -1.36 -16.41 16.82
N GLY A 54 -2.16 -16.58 17.88
CA GLY A 54 -3.59 -16.82 17.75
C GLY A 54 -4.33 -15.60 17.20
N THR A 55 -3.86 -14.41 17.56
CA THR A 55 -4.44 -13.13 17.11
C THR A 55 -3.36 -12.06 16.98
N LEU A 56 -3.67 -10.98 16.24
CA LEU A 56 -2.78 -9.82 16.13
C LEU A 56 -2.44 -9.20 17.49
N LYS A 57 -3.35 -9.29 18.47
CA LYS A 57 -3.17 -8.71 19.81
C LYS A 57 -2.12 -9.43 20.65
N GLU A 58 -1.78 -10.67 20.29
CA GLU A 58 -0.79 -11.49 20.98
C GLU A 58 0.63 -11.26 20.43
N VAL A 59 0.76 -10.60 19.27
CA VAL A 59 2.04 -10.28 18.67
C VAL A 59 2.76 -9.25 19.55
N PRO A 60 3.98 -9.55 20.06
CA PRO A 60 4.77 -8.56 20.78
C PRO A 60 5.09 -7.36 19.89
N THR A 61 5.41 -6.22 20.50
CA THR A 61 5.93 -5.06 19.77
C THR A 61 7.12 -5.47 18.90
N LEU A 62 7.02 -5.18 17.60
CA LEU A 62 8.09 -5.43 16.65
C LEU A 62 9.23 -4.44 16.90
N ALA A 63 10.47 -4.94 16.94
CA ALA A 63 11.65 -4.10 17.01
C ALA A 63 11.81 -3.30 15.71
N ASN A 64 12.13 -2.01 15.81
CA ASN A 64 12.43 -1.19 14.64
C ASN A 64 13.62 -1.78 13.85
N ASP A 65 13.53 -1.73 12.52
CA ASP A 65 14.53 -2.17 11.55
C ASP A 65 14.89 -3.66 11.57
N ALA A 66 14.26 -4.45 12.43
CA ALA A 66 14.54 -5.87 12.60
C ALA A 66 13.27 -6.73 12.66
N GLY A 67 12.27 -6.28 13.40
CA GLY A 67 11.03 -7.00 13.61
C GLY A 67 10.23 -7.15 12.32
N LYS A 68 9.53 -8.28 12.19
CA LYS A 68 8.70 -8.58 11.01
C LYS A 68 7.40 -9.22 11.41
N TYR A 69 6.35 -8.92 10.66
CA TYR A 69 5.04 -9.53 10.77
C TYR A 69 4.57 -10.04 9.41
N ALA A 70 3.76 -11.10 9.42
CA ALA A 70 3.06 -11.61 8.26
C ALA A 70 1.64 -12.10 8.65
N GLY A 71 0.62 -11.57 7.99
CA GLY A 71 -0.78 -11.97 8.15
C GLY A 71 -1.31 -12.63 6.89
N LEU A 72 -1.95 -13.79 7.02
CA LEU A 72 -2.65 -14.46 5.93
C LEU A 72 -4.15 -14.12 5.98
N LEU A 73 -4.67 -13.52 4.91
CA LEU A 73 -6.08 -13.22 4.73
C LEU A 73 -6.66 -14.07 3.58
N PRO A 74 -7.65 -14.94 3.85
CA PRO A 74 -8.32 -15.68 2.79
C PRO A 74 -9.19 -14.74 1.95
N GLY A 75 -9.02 -14.77 0.63
CA GLY A 75 -9.88 -14.07 -0.31
C GLY A 75 -11.05 -14.94 -0.79
N VAL A 76 -11.94 -14.35 -1.59
CA VAL A 76 -12.97 -15.13 -2.30
C VAL A 76 -12.35 -16.07 -3.34
N ASP A 77 -13.10 -17.11 -3.74
CA ASP A 77 -12.73 -18.07 -4.78
C ASP A 77 -11.41 -18.85 -4.54
N GLY A 78 -10.95 -18.89 -3.30
CA GLY A 78 -9.72 -19.59 -2.89
C GLY A 78 -8.45 -18.77 -3.08
N ASN A 79 -8.55 -17.49 -3.45
CA ASN A 79 -7.40 -16.59 -3.45
C ASN A 79 -6.93 -16.32 -2.01
N SER A 80 -5.72 -15.82 -1.85
CA SER A 80 -5.20 -15.41 -0.54
C SER A 80 -4.29 -14.20 -0.65
N LEU A 81 -4.37 -13.33 0.35
CA LEU A 81 -3.51 -12.17 0.49
C LEU A 81 -2.60 -12.40 1.69
N ILE A 82 -1.29 -12.26 1.49
CA ILE A 82 -0.33 -12.16 2.59
C ILE A 82 0.06 -10.70 2.73
N VAL A 83 -0.10 -10.14 3.92
CA VAL A 83 0.36 -8.79 4.25
C VAL A 83 1.56 -8.93 5.17
N THR A 84 2.71 -8.38 4.79
CA THR A 84 3.87 -8.26 5.65
C THR A 84 4.06 -6.84 6.12
N GLU A 85 4.51 -6.68 7.35
CA GLU A 85 4.83 -5.38 7.95
C GLU A 85 6.27 -5.43 8.49
N GLU A 86 7.04 -4.39 8.15
CA GLU A 86 8.42 -4.17 8.58
C GLU A 86 8.52 -2.73 9.11
N PRO A 87 8.48 -2.51 10.44
CA PRO A 87 8.65 -1.19 11.02
C PRO A 87 10.12 -0.76 10.92
N GLY A 88 10.33 0.49 10.52
CA GLY A 88 11.59 1.21 10.66
C GLY A 88 11.48 2.30 11.73
N GLU A 89 12.58 3.02 11.97
CA GLU A 89 12.59 4.12 12.96
C GLU A 89 11.55 5.22 12.65
N ASP A 90 11.49 5.68 11.40
CA ASP A 90 10.63 6.80 10.95
C ASP A 90 9.60 6.39 9.88
N PHE A 91 9.44 5.09 9.65
CA PHE A 91 8.52 4.58 8.64
C PHE A 91 7.99 3.20 8.98
N THR A 92 6.99 2.75 8.26
CA THR A 92 6.55 1.36 8.25
C THR A 92 6.36 0.92 6.81
N ALA A 93 6.99 -0.19 6.45
CA ALA A 93 6.87 -0.78 5.13
C ALA A 93 5.87 -1.94 5.15
N TYR A 94 4.96 -1.94 4.19
CA TYR A 94 3.98 -2.99 3.98
C TYR A 94 4.20 -3.63 2.61
N THR A 95 4.15 -4.96 2.55
CA THR A 95 4.09 -5.68 1.27
C THR A 95 2.87 -6.59 1.22
N TYR A 96 2.12 -6.49 0.15
CA TYR A 96 0.89 -7.23 -0.09
C TYR A 96 1.14 -8.21 -1.23
N TYR A 97 1.12 -9.50 -0.91
CA TYR A 97 1.30 -10.60 -1.86
C TYR A 97 -0.04 -11.26 -2.14
N CYS A 98 -0.56 -11.09 -3.35
CA CYS A 98 -1.81 -11.72 -3.74
C CYS A 98 -1.56 -13.01 -4.50
N PHE A 99 -2.07 -14.12 -3.97
CA PHE A 99 -1.99 -15.44 -4.56
C PHE A 99 -3.34 -15.88 -5.12
N ASP A 100 -3.33 -16.48 -6.30
CA ASP A 100 -4.50 -17.16 -6.85
C ASP A 100 -4.79 -18.48 -6.08
N LYS A 101 -5.94 -19.09 -6.36
CA LYS A 101 -6.32 -20.40 -5.79
C LYS A 101 -5.38 -21.57 -6.09
N LYS A 102 -4.43 -21.40 -7.01
CA LYS A 102 -3.40 -22.40 -7.32
C LYS A 102 -2.08 -22.11 -6.58
N GLY A 103 -2.03 -21.04 -5.79
CA GLY A 103 -0.84 -20.60 -5.07
C GLY A 103 0.15 -19.81 -5.92
N HIS A 104 -0.24 -19.30 -7.09
CA HIS A 104 0.63 -18.43 -7.88
C HIS A 104 0.50 -16.98 -7.41
N LEU A 105 1.63 -16.30 -7.23
CA LEU A 105 1.64 -14.85 -7.02
C LEU A 105 1.18 -14.15 -8.30
N VAL A 106 0.08 -13.39 -8.22
CA VAL A 106 -0.55 -12.73 -9.37
C VAL A 106 -0.51 -11.20 -9.30
N GLN A 107 -0.38 -10.64 -8.11
CA GLN A 107 -0.28 -9.20 -7.87
C GLN A 107 0.60 -8.94 -6.66
N LEU A 108 1.38 -7.86 -6.72
CA LEU A 108 2.18 -7.36 -5.60
C LEU A 108 1.91 -5.87 -5.43
N ARG A 109 1.81 -5.44 -4.16
CA ARG A 109 1.87 -4.02 -3.79
C ARG A 109 2.92 -3.84 -2.70
N PHE A 110 3.72 -2.80 -2.86
CA PHE A 110 4.64 -2.29 -1.86
C PHE A 110 4.14 -0.92 -1.42
N GLU A 111 4.19 -0.66 -0.13
CA GLU A 111 3.75 0.60 0.47
C GLU A 111 4.70 1.00 1.59
N VAL A 112 5.04 2.27 1.68
CA VAL A 112 5.78 2.86 2.79
C VAL A 112 4.95 3.99 3.35
N GLN A 113 4.69 3.94 4.66
CA GLN A 113 4.08 5.03 5.41
C GLN A 113 5.15 5.68 6.28
N THR A 114 5.30 6.99 6.18
CA THR A 114 6.29 7.73 6.98
C THR A 114 5.66 8.35 8.21
N ALA A 115 6.47 8.61 9.24
CA ALA A 115 6.07 9.37 10.42
C ALA A 115 5.67 10.82 10.11
N TRP A 116 6.01 11.35 8.92
CA TRP A 116 5.71 12.72 8.48
C TRP A 116 4.33 12.89 7.85
N GLY A 117 3.45 11.88 7.94
CA GLY A 117 2.06 11.99 7.51
C GLY A 117 1.83 11.74 6.01
N TRP A 118 2.85 11.26 5.29
CA TRP A 118 2.73 10.87 3.89
C TRP A 118 3.35 9.50 3.65
N GLY A 119 2.91 8.85 2.58
CA GLY A 119 3.44 7.57 2.12
C GLY A 119 3.55 7.52 0.62
N PHE A 120 4.15 6.43 0.14
CA PHE A 120 4.06 6.08 -1.27
C PHE A 120 3.75 4.60 -1.44
N ARG A 121 3.18 4.25 -2.57
CA ARG A 121 2.88 2.88 -2.94
C ARG A 121 3.17 2.61 -4.40
N GLU A 122 3.57 1.38 -4.68
CA GLU A 122 3.80 0.83 -6.00
C GLU A 122 3.04 -0.49 -6.08
N GLU A 123 2.26 -0.69 -7.13
CA GLU A 123 1.56 -1.97 -7.33
C GLU A 123 1.54 -2.41 -8.79
N GLY A 124 1.46 -3.72 -9.00
CA GLY A 124 1.49 -4.29 -10.33
C GLY A 124 1.20 -5.80 -10.36
N PRO A 125 0.72 -6.31 -11.51
CA PRO A 125 0.58 -7.74 -11.71
C PRO A 125 1.95 -8.43 -11.84
N ILE A 126 1.97 -9.73 -11.57
CA ILE A 126 3.10 -10.59 -11.92
C ILE A 126 2.95 -11.05 -13.36
N VAL A 127 3.89 -10.68 -14.22
CA VAL A 127 3.96 -11.08 -15.63
C VAL A 127 5.32 -11.71 -15.87
N ASN A 128 5.34 -12.95 -16.38
CA ASN A 128 6.59 -13.69 -16.63
C ASN A 128 7.54 -13.73 -15.41
N ARG A 129 6.99 -13.96 -14.20
CA ARG A 129 7.72 -13.97 -12.92
C ARG A 129 8.33 -12.63 -12.49
N HIS A 130 8.00 -11.54 -13.17
CA HIS A 130 8.43 -10.20 -12.81
C HIS A 130 7.21 -9.36 -12.42
N VAL A 131 7.39 -8.47 -11.45
CA VAL A 131 6.42 -7.42 -11.18
C VAL A 131 6.44 -6.42 -12.34
N SER A 132 5.26 -6.07 -12.84
CA SER A 132 5.06 -4.96 -13.77
C SER A 132 4.41 -3.80 -13.04
N PHE A 133 5.21 -3.00 -12.32
CA PHE A 133 4.72 -1.82 -11.59
C PHE A 133 4.12 -0.81 -12.57
N ARG A 134 2.94 -0.27 -12.23
CA ARG A 134 2.22 0.71 -13.06
C ARG A 134 2.63 2.15 -12.79
N GLY A 135 3.36 2.39 -11.70
CA GLY A 135 3.81 3.71 -11.28
C GLY A 135 3.93 3.81 -9.77
N ILE A 136 4.33 5.00 -9.31
CA ILE A 136 4.44 5.37 -7.90
C ILE A 136 3.32 6.36 -7.59
N GLU A 137 2.51 6.07 -6.57
CA GLU A 137 1.49 6.98 -6.05
C GLU A 137 1.90 7.45 -4.67
N PHE A 138 1.84 8.77 -4.42
CA PHE A 138 2.02 9.36 -3.11
C PHE A 138 0.65 9.62 -2.48
N PHE A 139 0.55 9.46 -1.16
CA PHE A 139 -0.70 9.65 -0.43
C PHE A 139 -0.48 10.23 0.98
N ASP A 140 -1.51 10.83 1.56
CA ASP A 140 -1.56 11.23 2.97
C ASP A 140 -1.92 10.03 3.85
N THR A 141 -1.15 9.74 4.90
CA THR A 141 -1.35 8.50 5.70
C THR A 141 -2.58 8.54 6.59
N LYS A 142 -3.19 9.71 6.80
CA LYS A 142 -4.42 9.86 7.61
C LYS A 142 -5.67 9.75 6.76
N THR A 143 -5.65 10.32 5.55
CA THR A 143 -6.83 10.35 4.67
C THR A 143 -6.79 9.29 3.58
N GLU A 144 -5.63 8.68 3.32
CA GLU A 144 -5.37 7.80 2.18
C GLU A 144 -5.59 8.45 0.80
N GLU A 145 -5.76 9.77 0.77
CA GLU A 145 -5.96 10.52 -0.46
C GLU A 145 -4.64 10.72 -1.19
N SER A 146 -4.68 10.62 -2.51
CA SER A 146 -3.52 10.89 -3.36
C SER A 146 -3.04 12.33 -3.18
N CYS A 147 -1.73 12.50 -3.03
CA CYS A 147 -1.12 13.81 -2.83
C CYS A 147 0.02 14.04 -3.83
N ARG A 148 0.46 15.30 -3.94
CA ARG A 148 1.64 15.63 -4.75
C ARG A 148 2.88 15.07 -4.06
N ASN A 149 3.82 14.53 -4.84
CA ASN A 149 5.13 14.12 -4.34
C ASN A 149 5.72 15.22 -3.43
N PRO A 150 6.02 14.91 -2.14
CA PRO A 150 6.49 15.88 -1.16
C PRO A 150 7.89 16.46 -1.47
N GLY A 151 8.55 15.98 -2.53
CA GLY A 151 9.82 16.49 -3.02
C GLY A 151 11.04 15.89 -2.31
N LEU A 152 12.20 16.01 -2.96
CA LEU A 152 13.48 15.42 -2.51
C LEU A 152 13.99 15.94 -1.16
N THR A 153 13.45 17.05 -0.64
CA THR A 153 13.89 17.63 0.63
C THR A 153 13.63 16.68 1.82
N GLN A 154 12.62 15.82 1.73
CA GLN A 154 12.30 14.83 2.79
C GLN A 154 12.78 13.40 2.46
N MET A 155 13.03 13.07 1.19
CA MET A 155 13.46 11.71 0.78
C MET A 155 14.94 11.39 1.08
N LYS A 156 15.77 12.37 1.45
CA LYS A 156 17.19 12.12 1.79
C LYS A 156 17.39 11.26 3.03
N PHE A 157 16.37 11.11 3.88
CA PHE A 157 16.44 10.37 5.14
C PHE A 157 16.13 8.87 4.99
N LEU A 158 15.66 8.42 3.82
CA LEU A 158 15.32 7.00 3.57
C LEU A 158 16.43 6.23 2.84
N ARG A 159 17.62 6.82 2.68
CA ARG A 159 18.81 6.18 2.11
C ARG A 159 19.97 6.27 3.10
N THR A 160 19.90 5.50 4.18
CA THR A 160 21.04 5.26 5.07
C THR A 160 21.15 3.78 5.34
#